data_AF-A0A359FR10-F1
#
_entry.id   AF-A0A359FR10-F1
#
_cell.length_a   1.000
_cell.length_b   1.000
_cell.length_c   1.000
_cell.angle_alpha   90.00
_cell.angle_beta   90.00
_cell.angle_gamma   90.00
#
_symmetry.space_group_name_H-M   'P 1'
#
loop_
_entity.id
_entity.type
_entity.pdbx_description
1 polymer ?
#
loop_
_entity_poly.entity_id
_entity_poly.type
_entity_poly.pdbx_seq_one_letter_code
_entity_poly.pdbx_strand_id
1 'polypeptide(L)'
;MQHGGIVYMQERIAFVDVYSEYLIITGIETDRSNATVLKHIKAFTKHPDFTNHYNNLPFTLILHKYKEVSEQINQKIAPFKGSIIFNDPLVAQIIEPVVRELYNNMVHKKTSHC
;
A
#
# COMPACT_ATOMS: atom_id res chain seq x y z
N MET A 1 -13.02 12.21 -17.22
CA MET A 1 -11.64 11.67 -17.20
C MET A 1 -11.53 10.81 -15.94
N GLN A 2 -11.55 9.48 -16.09
CA GLN A 2 -11.51 8.55 -14.96
C GLN A 2 -10.06 8.50 -14.44
N HIS A 3 -9.84 9.02 -13.24
CA HIS A 3 -8.52 9.00 -12.60
C HIS A 3 -8.28 7.60 -12.05
N GLY A 4 -7.31 6.88 -12.61
CA GLY A 4 -6.83 5.64 -12.00
C GLY A 4 -5.99 5.98 -10.77
N GLY A 5 -6.19 5.27 -9.66
CA GLY A 5 -5.46 5.54 -8.43
C GLY A 5 -4.12 4.80 -8.37
N ILE A 6 -3.21 5.27 -7.52
CA ILE A 6 -1.89 4.69 -7.33
C ILE A 6 -1.72 4.34 -5.86
N VAL A 7 -1.37 3.08 -5.62
CA VAL A 7 -1.23 2.47 -4.29
C VAL A 7 0.21 2.03 -4.10
N TYR A 8 0.80 2.30 -2.93
CA TYR A 8 2.19 1.99 -2.59
C TYR A 8 2.25 1.04 -1.41
N MET A 9 3.13 0.04 -1.45
CA MET A 9 3.34 -0.87 -0.32
C MET A 9 4.67 -0.56 0.39
N GLN A 10 4.62 -0.30 1.69
CA GLN A 10 5.83 -0.14 2.52
C GLN A 10 6.30 -1.47 3.13
N GLU A 11 7.54 -1.50 3.63
CA GLU A 11 8.19 -2.63 4.34
C GLU A 11 7.44 -3.14 5.59
N ARG A 12 6.40 -2.42 6.00
CA ARG A 12 5.36 -2.86 6.92
C ARG A 12 4.10 -2.92 6.09
N ILE A 13 3.38 -4.05 6.13
CA ILE A 13 2.10 -4.48 5.52
C ILE A 13 0.96 -3.43 5.43
N ALA A 14 1.33 -2.26 4.95
CA ALA A 14 0.59 -1.03 4.89
C ALA A 14 0.65 -0.54 3.44
N PHE A 15 -0.52 -0.16 2.95
CA PHE A 15 -0.73 0.33 1.61
C PHE A 15 -1.11 1.81 1.71
N VAL A 16 -0.36 2.68 1.05
CA VAL A 16 -0.66 4.11 0.94
C VAL A 16 -1.33 4.34 -0.39
N ASP A 17 -2.55 4.85 -0.37
CA ASP A 17 -3.22 5.35 -1.56
C ASP A 17 -3.01 6.86 -1.67
N VAL A 18 -2.36 7.29 -2.75
CA VAL A 18 -1.95 8.69 -2.95
C VAL A 18 -3.10 9.59 -3.37
N TYR A 19 -4.16 9.04 -3.95
CA TYR A 19 -5.30 9.85 -4.37
C TYR A 19 -6.31 10.05 -3.25
N SER A 20 -6.29 9.18 -2.26
CA SER A 20 -7.28 9.15 -1.20
C SER A 20 -6.70 9.46 0.18
N GLU A 21 -5.38 9.65 0.28
CA GLU A 21 -4.64 9.91 1.51
C GLU A 21 -4.87 8.85 2.61
N TYR A 22 -5.41 7.68 2.24
CA TYR A 22 -5.67 6.59 3.18
C TYR A 22 -4.45 5.68 3.31
N LEU A 23 -4.14 5.35 4.56
CA LEU A 23 -3.21 4.29 4.93
C LEU A 23 -4.01 3.04 5.32
N ILE A 24 -3.95 2.00 4.49
CA ILE A 24 -4.61 0.71 4.75
C ILE A 24 -3.60 -0.24 5.39
N ILE A 25 -3.80 -0.55 6.67
CA ILE A 25 -2.99 -1.52 7.41
C ILE A 25 -3.66 -2.88 7.34
N THR A 26 -2.97 -3.86 6.77
CA THR A 26 -3.55 -5.20 6.51
C THR A 26 -3.17 -6.26 7.56
N GLY A 27 -2.40 -5.91 8.59
CA GLY A 27 -2.05 -6.78 9.72
C GLY A 27 -0.95 -6.21 10.60
N ILE A 28 -0.37 -7.06 11.47
CA ILE A 28 0.79 -6.75 12.34
C ILE A 28 1.97 -7.72 12.16
N GLU A 29 1.91 -8.62 11.16
CA GLU A 29 2.98 -9.59 10.90
C GLU A 29 4.33 -8.91 10.58
N THR A 30 5.40 -9.45 11.16
CA THR A 30 6.78 -9.02 10.90
C THR A 30 7.48 -9.88 9.84
N ASP A 31 6.85 -11.00 9.44
CA ASP A 31 7.34 -11.86 8.38
C ASP A 31 7.30 -11.14 7.03
N ARG A 32 8.41 -11.23 6.29
CA ARG A 32 8.62 -10.57 4.99
C ARG A 32 8.70 -11.57 3.85
N SER A 33 8.27 -12.80 4.09
CA SER A 33 8.24 -13.83 3.05
C SER A 33 7.30 -13.43 1.90
N ASN A 34 7.60 -13.95 0.71
CA ASN A 34 6.77 -13.77 -0.47
C ASN A 34 5.32 -14.26 -0.23
N ALA A 35 5.15 -15.33 0.55
CA ALA A 35 3.84 -15.84 0.92
C ALA A 35 3.02 -14.82 1.74
N THR A 36 3.68 -14.14 2.68
CA THR A 36 3.04 -13.13 3.52
C THR A 36 2.64 -11.90 2.69
N VAL A 37 3.50 -11.40 1.81
CA VAL A 37 3.16 -10.29 0.89
C VAL A 37 1.94 -10.63 0.02
N LEU A 38 1.94 -11.83 -0.57
CA LEU A 38 0.83 -12.30 -1.39
C LEU A 38 -0.48 -12.45 -0.61
N LYS A 39 -0.40 -12.80 0.68
CA LYS A 39 -1.55 -12.80 1.60
C LYS A 39 -2.06 -11.37 1.83
N HIS A 40 -1.18 -10.42 2.10
CA HIS A 40 -1.55 -9.02 2.36
C HIS A 40 -2.14 -8.32 1.15
N ILE A 41 -1.62 -8.58 -0.06
CA ILE A 41 -2.20 -8.05 -1.30
C ILE A 41 -3.63 -8.56 -1.48
N LYS A 42 -3.88 -9.84 -1.17
CA LYS A 42 -5.25 -10.40 -1.18
C LYS A 42 -6.16 -9.78 -0.12
N ALA A 43 -5.60 -9.41 1.05
CA ALA A 43 -6.36 -8.73 2.10
C ALA A 43 -6.69 -7.29 1.69
N PHE A 44 -5.72 -6.58 1.09
CA PHE A 44 -5.86 -5.23 0.58
C PHE A 44 -7.00 -5.12 -0.44
N THR A 45 -7.05 -6.00 -1.44
CA THR A 45 -8.11 -5.97 -2.48
C THR A 45 -9.50 -6.30 -1.94
N LYS A 46 -9.60 -6.79 -0.70
CA LYS A 46 -10.86 -7.09 0.00
C LYS A 46 -11.21 -6.06 1.06
N HIS A 47 -10.33 -5.09 1.30
CA HIS A 47 -10.57 -4.06 2.31
C HIS A 47 -11.80 -3.24 1.91
N PRO A 48 -12.70 -2.90 2.85
CA PRO A 48 -13.87 -2.07 2.54
C PRO A 48 -13.48 -0.74 1.88
N ASP A 49 -12.46 -0.07 2.41
CA ASP A 49 -12.01 1.21 1.84
C ASP A 49 -11.48 1.06 0.41
N PHE A 50 -10.72 0.00 0.14
CA PHE A 50 -10.29 -0.30 -1.23
C PHE A 50 -11.48 -0.56 -2.14
N THR A 51 -12.41 -1.41 -1.71
CA THR A 51 -13.59 -1.76 -2.51
C THR A 51 -14.46 -0.53 -2.77
N ASN A 52 -14.62 0.35 -1.79
CA ASN A 52 -15.39 1.58 -1.91
C ASN A 52 -14.73 2.58 -2.87
N HIS A 53 -13.39 2.70 -2.81
CA HIS A 53 -12.64 3.68 -3.58
C HIS A 53 -12.37 3.21 -5.02
N TYR A 54 -12.09 1.92 -5.21
CA TYR A 54 -11.62 1.35 -6.47
C TYR A 54 -12.65 0.46 -7.17
N ASN A 55 -13.93 0.51 -6.77
CA ASN A 55 -14.97 -0.30 -7.39
C ASN A 55 -14.97 -0.12 -8.92
N ASN A 56 -14.48 -1.13 -9.65
CA ASN A 56 -14.30 -1.11 -11.10
C ASN A 56 -13.38 -0.01 -11.68
N LEU A 57 -12.59 0.70 -10.85
CA LEU A 57 -11.61 1.68 -11.31
C LEU A 57 -10.22 1.03 -11.46
N PRO A 58 -9.46 1.39 -12.50
CA PRO A 58 -8.09 0.91 -12.66
C PRO A 58 -7.19 1.49 -11.57
N PHE A 59 -6.22 0.71 -11.12
CA PHE A 59 -5.21 1.18 -10.17
C PHE A 59 -3.82 0.62 -10.50
N THR A 60 -2.80 1.28 -9.98
CA THR A 60 -1.41 0.83 -10.10
C THR A 60 -0.81 0.61 -8.74
N LEU A 61 -0.36 -0.61 -8.46
CA LEU A 61 0.41 -0.95 -7.28
C LEU A 61 1.89 -0.71 -7.57
N ILE A 62 2.50 0.25 -6.87
CA ILE A 62 3.91 0.56 -7.02
C ILE A 62 4.70 -0.05 -5.87
N LEU A 63 5.68 -0.87 -6.23
CA LEU A 63 6.47 -1.69 -5.32
C LEU A 63 7.96 -1.35 -5.45
N HIS A 64 8.69 -1.49 -4.35
CA HIS A 64 10.15 -1.36 -4.32
C HIS A 64 10.87 -2.72 -4.22
N LYS A 65 10.13 -3.79 -3.87
CA LYS A 65 10.61 -5.16 -3.67
C LYS A 65 9.63 -6.18 -4.21
N TYR A 66 9.98 -7.47 -4.18
CA TYR A 66 9.14 -8.61 -4.59
C TYR A 66 8.96 -8.78 -6.10
N LYS A 67 9.99 -8.39 -6.88
CA LYS A 67 10.02 -8.58 -8.35
C LYS A 67 9.89 -10.05 -8.75
N GLU A 68 10.44 -10.94 -7.93
CA GLU A 68 10.44 -12.39 -8.13
C GLU A 68 9.05 -13.03 -8.01
N VAL A 69 8.08 -12.36 -7.37
CA VAL A 69 6.68 -12.81 -7.29
C VAL A 69 5.72 -11.87 -8.02
N SER A 70 6.24 -11.00 -8.88
CA SER A 70 5.49 -10.05 -9.69
C SER A 70 4.32 -10.68 -10.45
N GLU A 71 4.52 -11.86 -11.04
CA GLU A 71 3.48 -12.59 -11.75
C GLU A 71 2.32 -12.99 -10.82
N GLN A 72 2.64 -13.55 -9.65
CA GLN A 72 1.64 -13.93 -8.65
C GLN A 72 0.90 -12.72 -8.09
N ILE A 73 1.57 -11.58 -7.96
CA ILE A 73 0.93 -10.32 -7.58
C ILE A 73 -0.04 -9.87 -8.68
N ASN A 74 0.40 -9.84 -9.94
CA ASN A 74 -0.45 -9.46 -11.07
C ASN A 74 -1.70 -10.33 -11.16
N GLN A 75 -1.57 -11.66 -10.99
CA GLN A 75 -2.71 -12.57 -10.98
C GLN A 75 -3.73 -12.23 -9.88
N LYS A 76 -3.29 -11.71 -8.72
CA LYS A 76 -4.19 -11.33 -7.63
C LYS A 76 -4.90 -10.00 -7.86
N ILE A 77 -4.25 -9.05 -8.53
CA ILE A 77 -4.81 -7.71 -8.72
C ILE A 77 -5.52 -7.53 -10.07
N ALA A 78 -5.25 -8.39 -11.05
CA ALA A 78 -5.87 -8.33 -12.38
C ALA A 78 -7.43 -8.36 -12.35
N PRO A 79 -8.09 -9.16 -11.49
CA PRO A 79 -9.55 -9.13 -11.36
C PRO A 79 -10.11 -7.77 -10.94
N PHE A 80 -9.26 -6.92 -10.35
CA PHE A 80 -9.60 -5.59 -9.85
C PHE A 80 -9.08 -4.48 -10.79
N LYS A 81 -8.70 -4.80 -12.03
CA LYS A 81 -8.09 -3.86 -13.00
C LYS A 81 -6.80 -3.21 -12.48
N GLY A 82 -6.10 -3.91 -11.60
CA GLY A 82 -4.81 -3.50 -11.07
C GLY A 82 -3.67 -3.80 -12.04
N SER A 83 -2.63 -2.97 -11.99
CA SER A 83 -1.33 -3.23 -12.63
C SER A 83 -0.20 -3.02 -11.62
N ILE A 84 0.97 -3.60 -11.85
CA ILE A 84 2.16 -3.37 -11.01
C ILE A 84 3.24 -2.58 -11.73
N ILE A 85 3.91 -1.69 -10.99
CA ILE A 85 5.14 -1.04 -11.42
C ILE A 85 6.17 -1.17 -10.30
N PHE A 86 7.44 -1.41 -10.66
CA PHE A 86 8.54 -1.40 -9.70
C PHE A 86 9.36 -0.12 -9.87
N ASN A 87 9.34 0.76 -8.87
CA ASN A 87 10.00 2.06 -8.95
C ASN A 87 10.42 2.55 -7.55
N ASP A 88 11.62 2.16 -7.11
CA ASP A 88 12.14 2.48 -5.78
C ASP A 88 12.21 4.00 -5.52
N PRO A 89 12.71 4.84 -6.44
CA PRO A 89 12.71 6.30 -6.24
C PRO A 89 11.31 6.87 -6.00
N LEU A 90 10.30 6.42 -6.75
CA LEU A 90 8.94 6.91 -6.62
C LEU A 90 8.29 6.46 -5.30
N VAL A 91 8.52 5.20 -4.90
CA VAL A 91 8.08 4.70 -3.59
C VAL A 91 8.70 5.53 -2.47
N ALA A 92 10.00 5.81 -2.53
CA ALA A 92 10.68 6.62 -1.52
C ALA A 92 10.09 8.03 -1.42
N GLN A 93 9.88 8.72 -2.55
CA GLN A 93 9.32 10.08 -2.59
C GLN A 93 7.94 10.18 -1.94
N ILE A 94 7.12 9.14 -2.06
CA ILE A 94 5.72 9.16 -1.61
C ILE A 94 5.57 8.65 -0.18
N ILE A 95 6.37 7.67 0.20
CA ILE A 95 6.34 7.11 1.56
C ILE A 95 7.04 8.03 2.55
N GLU A 96 8.09 8.77 2.16
CA GLU A 96 8.83 9.66 3.05
C GLU A 96 7.92 10.64 3.84
N PRO A 97 7.02 11.42 3.21
CA PRO A 97 6.15 12.33 3.95
C PRO A 97 5.21 11.60 4.91
N VAL A 98 4.67 10.45 4.51
CA VAL A 98 3.78 9.64 5.36
C VAL A 98 4.52 9.12 6.60
N VAL A 99 5.74 8.60 6.43
CA VAL A 99 6.57 8.12 7.54
C VAL A 99 6.96 9.28 8.46
N ARG A 100 7.32 10.43 7.89
CA ARG A 100 7.67 11.65 8.63
C ARG A 100 6.48 12.12 9.48
N GLU A 101 5.29 12.14 8.91
CA GLU A 101 4.08 12.55 9.62
C GLU A 101 3.71 11.56 10.74
N LEU A 102 3.75 10.25 10.46
CA LEU A 102 3.53 9.21 11.47
C LEU A 102 4.53 9.34 12.63
N TYR A 103 5.81 9.56 12.34
CA TYR A 103 6.84 9.76 13.35
C TYR A 103 6.57 11.01 14.20
N ASN A 104 6.26 12.15 13.56
CA ASN A 104 5.96 13.40 14.26
C ASN A 104 4.75 13.24 15.19
N ASN A 105 3.68 12.58 14.73
CA ASN A 105 2.48 12.34 15.52
C ASN A 105 2.73 11.41 16.72
N MET A 106 3.64 10.43 16.58
CA MET A 106 4.04 9.56 17.70
C MET A 106 4.89 10.28 18.74
N VAL A 107 5.77 11.20 18.32
CA VAL A 107 6.65 11.95 19.23
C VAL A 107 5.87 13.02 20.01
N HIS A 108 4.92 13.72 19.37
CA HIS A 108 4.13 14.78 20.04
C HIS A 108 3.06 14.25 21.01
N LYS A 109 2.62 13.00 20.86
CA LYS A 109 1.64 12.40 21.80
C LYS A 109 2.24 12.12 23.20
N LYS A 110 3.57 12.17 23.35
CA LYS A 110 4.24 11.95 24.64
C LYS A 110 4.28 13.18 25.55
N THR A 111 3.94 14.37 25.06
CA THR A 111 4.07 15.64 25.81
C THR A 111 2.76 16.23 26.33
N SER A 112 1.61 15.59 26.09
CA SER A 112 0.30 16.12 26.52
C SER A 112 -0.34 15.38 27.72
N HIS A 113 0.45 14.61 28.46
CA HIS A 113 0.06 14.12 29.79
C HIS A 113 1.12 14.53 30.81
N CYS A 114 1.01 15.77 31.29
CA CYS A 114 1.51 16.23 32.58
C CYS A 114 0.40 17.08 33.21
#